data_AF-A0A8H8V7C1-F1
#
_entry.id   AF-A0A8H8V7C1-F1
#
_cell.length_a   1.000
_cell.length_b   1.000
_cell.length_c   1.000
_cell.angle_alpha   90.00
_cell.angle_beta   90.00
_cell.angle_gamma   90.00
#
_symmetry.space_group_name_H-M   'P 1'
#
loop_
_entity.id
_entity.type
_entity.pdbx_description
1 polymer ?
#
loop_
_entity_poly.entity_id
_entity_poly.type
_entity_poly.pdbx_seq_one_letter_code
_entity_poly.pdbx_strand_id
1 'polypeptide(L)'
;MSIQGLISLSWIPVPALVHGGWGCYESTVLMEYVDDISEKKLLPEDPKQKAYSRLWADHISRNIVPTFYRYLQAQEVEKQAEYGREFEKQVNTLLEAADPKGPFFARIDQTLAKWQRLSTRAEDCLEKGLPGRLNLKNA
;
A
#
# COMPACT_ATOMS: atom_id res chain seq x y z
N MET A 1 0.20 -38.95 7.81
CA MET A 1 1.29 -38.00 7.53
C MET A 1 1.33 -37.03 8.70
N SER A 2 2.37 -37.13 9.50
CA SER A 2 2.51 -36.47 10.80
C SER A 2 2.65 -34.96 10.63
N ILE A 3 1.82 -34.19 11.35
CA ILE A 3 2.02 -32.75 11.54
C ILE A 3 3.24 -32.62 12.45
N GLN A 4 4.42 -32.42 11.86
CA GLN A 4 5.64 -32.15 12.61
C GLN A 4 5.63 -30.70 13.08
N GLY A 5 5.58 -30.54 14.40
CA GLY A 5 6.11 -29.38 15.11
C GLY A 5 5.26 -28.11 15.03
N LEU A 6 4.49 -27.86 16.09
CA LEU A 6 4.26 -26.49 16.55
C LEU A 6 5.64 -25.88 16.86
N ILE A 7 6.21 -25.18 15.89
CA ILE A 7 7.34 -24.28 16.13
C ILE A 7 6.80 -23.22 17.09
N SER A 8 7.40 -23.11 18.28
CA SER A 8 7.06 -22.06 19.25
C SER A 8 7.19 -20.69 18.56
N LEU A 9 6.06 -20.11 18.14
CA LEU A 9 5.93 -18.85 17.40
C LEU A 9 6.35 -17.61 18.22
N SER A 10 6.98 -17.80 19.38
CA SER A 10 7.30 -16.75 20.37
C SER A 10 8.49 -15.85 19.97
N TRP A 11 9.32 -16.24 18.99
CA TRP A 11 10.59 -15.55 18.71
C TRP A 11 10.74 -15.04 17.28
N ILE A 12 9.72 -15.23 16.43
CA ILE A 12 9.78 -14.74 15.06
C ILE A 12 9.36 -13.26 15.08
N PRO A 13 10.25 -12.32 14.68
CA PRO A 13 9.85 -10.93 14.52
C PRO A 13 8.73 -10.85 13.48
N VAL A 14 7.69 -10.11 13.81
CA VAL A 14 6.52 -9.91 12.93
C VAL A 14 6.79 -8.68 12.06
N PRO A 15 6.44 -8.70 10.76
CA PRO A 15 5.80 -9.78 10.02
C PRO A 15 6.78 -10.86 9.55
N ALA A 16 6.31 -12.11 9.53
CA ALA A 16 7.04 -13.23 8.96
C ALA A 16 6.14 -14.15 8.15
N LEU A 17 6.71 -14.77 7.11
CA LEU A 17 6.04 -15.69 6.21
C LEU A 17 6.88 -16.95 6.03
N VAL A 18 6.22 -18.10 5.95
CA VAL A 18 6.82 -19.37 5.53
C VAL A 18 6.06 -19.90 4.33
N HIS A 19 6.77 -20.19 3.24
CA HIS A 19 6.23 -20.74 2.00
C HIS A 19 7.12 -21.86 1.48
N GLY A 20 6.60 -23.08 1.36
CA GLY A 20 7.34 -24.21 0.79
C GLY A 20 8.62 -24.61 1.55
N GLY A 21 8.68 -24.35 2.86
CA GLY A 21 9.88 -24.61 3.68
C GLY A 21 10.91 -23.49 3.67
N TRP A 22 10.71 -22.43 2.88
CA TRP A 22 11.46 -21.19 2.96
C TRP A 22 10.75 -20.18 3.88
N GLY A 23 11.50 -19.43 4.68
CA GLY A 23 10.96 -18.45 5.61
C GLY A 23 11.68 -17.09 5.52
N CYS A 24 10.94 -16.01 5.70
CA CYS A 24 11.46 -14.64 5.74
C CYS A 24 10.71 -13.83 6.80
N TYR A 25 11.44 -12.93 7.49
CA TYR A 25 10.93 -12.09 8.58
C TYR A 25 11.15 -10.59 8.32
N GLU A 26 11.67 -10.23 7.14
CA GLU A 26 11.95 -8.84 6.81
C GLU A 26 10.80 -8.27 6.00
N SER A 27 10.07 -7.30 6.56
CA SER A 27 8.79 -6.81 6.03
C SER A 27 8.89 -6.27 4.61
N THR A 28 9.99 -5.59 4.28
CA THR A 28 10.25 -5.04 2.95
C THR A 28 10.51 -6.14 1.92
N VAL A 29 11.28 -7.16 2.29
CA VAL A 29 11.55 -8.35 1.45
C VAL A 29 10.28 -9.18 1.25
N LEU A 30 9.46 -9.33 2.30
CA LEU A 30 8.17 -10.01 2.23
C LEU A 30 7.21 -9.33 1.28
N MET A 31 7.16 -8.00 1.28
CA MET A 31 6.31 -7.25 0.35
C MET A 31 6.69 -7.54 -1.10
N GLU A 32 8.00 -7.61 -1.42
CA GLU A 32 8.46 -7.98 -2.76
C GLU A 32 8.14 -9.43 -3.11
N TYR A 33 8.39 -10.34 -2.18
CA TYR A 33 8.07 -11.76 -2.39
C TYR A 33 6.57 -11.97 -2.66
N VAL A 34 5.69 -11.32 -1.88
CA VAL A 34 4.25 -11.38 -2.09
C VAL A 34 3.86 -10.71 -3.41
N ASP A 35 4.45 -9.57 -3.77
CA ASP A 35 4.23 -8.92 -5.06
C ASP A 35 4.60 -9.85 -6.22
N ASP A 36 5.72 -10.58 -6.11
CA ASP A 36 6.22 -11.48 -7.15
C ASP A 36 5.31 -12.69 -7.39
N ILE A 37 4.85 -13.34 -6.32
CA ILE A 37 3.98 -14.54 -6.41
C ILE A 37 2.51 -14.21 -6.65
N SER A 38 2.09 -12.95 -6.42
CA SER A 38 0.70 -12.53 -6.58
C SER A 38 0.38 -12.19 -8.04
N GLU A 39 -0.78 -12.64 -8.51
CA GLU A 39 -1.36 -12.20 -9.79
C GLU A 39 -1.74 -10.71 -9.78
N LYS A 40 -2.12 -10.19 -8.60
CA LYS A 40 -2.43 -8.78 -8.40
C LYS A 40 -1.23 -8.10 -7.76
N LYS A 41 -0.54 -7.27 -8.55
CA LYS A 41 0.63 -6.52 -8.09
C LYS A 41 0.21 -5.44 -7.09
N LEU A 42 0.91 -5.41 -5.96
CA LEU A 42 0.85 -4.39 -4.93
C LEU A 42 1.66 -3.16 -5.33
N LEU A 43 2.78 -3.38 -6.04
CA LEU A 43 3.64 -2.31 -6.52
C LEU A 43 3.26 -1.90 -7.96
N PRO A 44 3.51 -0.63 -8.32
CA PRO A 44 3.36 -0.19 -9.71
C PRO A 44 4.24 -1.01 -10.66
N GLU A 45 3.74 -1.24 -11.88
CA GLU A 45 4.51 -1.94 -12.92
C GLU A 45 5.65 -1.08 -13.47
N ASP A 46 5.46 0.24 -13.55
CA ASP A 46 6.50 1.16 -14.02
C ASP A 46 7.71 1.16 -13.07
N PRO A 47 8.93 0.88 -13.56
CA PRO A 47 10.11 0.78 -12.71
C PRO A 47 10.43 2.05 -11.92
N LYS A 48 10.13 3.23 -12.45
CA LYS A 48 10.39 4.51 -11.76
C LYS A 48 9.40 4.72 -10.63
N GLN A 49 8.11 4.47 -10.88
CA GLN A 49 7.08 4.53 -9.84
C GLN A 49 7.31 3.48 -8.76
N LYS A 50 7.73 2.26 -9.13
CA LYS A 50 8.12 1.22 -8.18
C LYS A 50 9.29 1.67 -7.29
N ALA A 51 10.34 2.24 -7.88
CA ALA A 51 11.47 2.78 -7.12
C ALA A 51 11.04 3.94 -6.20
N TYR A 52 10.13 4.80 -6.65
CA TYR A 52 9.57 5.88 -5.84
C TYR A 52 8.77 5.35 -4.65
N SER A 53 7.91 4.35 -4.86
CA SER A 53 7.18 3.67 -3.77
C SER A 53 8.12 3.06 -2.73
N ARG A 54 9.24 2.45 -3.17
CA ARG A 54 10.26 1.89 -2.27
C ARG A 54 10.94 2.95 -1.41
N LEU A 55 11.29 4.10 -1.98
CA LEU A 55 11.90 5.20 -1.22
C LEU A 55 10.99 5.67 -0.08
N TRP A 56 9.68 5.77 -0.35
CA TRP A 56 8.72 6.19 0.68
C TRP A 56 8.41 5.10 1.71
N ALA A 57 8.35 3.83 1.30
CA ALA A 57 8.26 2.72 2.25
C ALA A 57 9.46 2.66 3.19
N ASP A 58 10.68 2.92 2.68
CA ASP A 58 11.90 3.02 3.48
C ASP A 58 11.86 4.22 4.43
N HIS A 59 11.42 5.39 3.96
CA HIS A 59 11.24 6.58 4.80
C HIS A 59 10.26 6.33 5.96
N ILE A 60 9.12 5.68 5.69
CA ILE A 60 8.14 5.31 6.72
C ILE A 60 8.79 4.38 7.75
N SER A 61 9.49 3.35 7.30
CA SER A 61 10.09 2.33 8.16
C SER A 61 11.21 2.88 9.03
N ARG A 62 12.05 3.77 8.50
CA ARG A 62 13.22 4.32 9.22
C ARG A 62 12.93 5.55 10.06
N ASN A 63 11.97 6.37 9.65
CA ASN A 63 11.74 7.67 10.27
C ASN A 63 10.40 7.72 11.01
N ILE A 64 9.29 7.41 10.32
CA ILE A 64 7.94 7.58 10.88
C ILE A 64 7.65 6.55 11.97
N VAL A 65 7.86 5.26 11.70
CA VAL A 65 7.56 4.20 12.67
C VAL A 65 8.40 4.36 13.96
N PRO A 66 9.72 4.59 13.91
CA PRO A 66 10.50 4.76 15.14
C PRO A 66 10.16 6.05 15.90
N THR A 67 9.93 7.17 15.22
CA THR A 67 9.54 8.43 15.88
C THR A 67 8.18 8.33 16.55
N PHE A 68 7.22 7.66 15.90
CA PHE A 68 5.91 7.35 16.47
C PHE A 68 6.02 6.55 17.78
N TYR A 69 6.80 5.46 17.77
CA TYR A 69 6.99 4.66 18.99
C TYR A 69 7.72 5.44 20.08
N ARG A 70 8.74 6.24 19.75
CA ARG A 70 9.41 7.11 20.74
C ARG A 70 8.44 8.10 21.38
N TYR A 71 7.58 8.72 20.56
CA TYR A 71 6.55 9.64 21.05
C TYR A 71 5.58 8.95 22.02
N LEU A 72 5.05 7.77 21.65
CA LEU A 72 4.10 7.02 22.48
C LEU A 72 4.72 6.46 23.77
N GLN A 73 5.99 6.07 23.75
CA GLN A 73 6.67 5.43 24.88
C GLN A 73 7.33 6.44 25.84
N ALA A 74 7.42 7.72 25.46
CA ALA A 74 8.00 8.75 26.30
C ALA A 74 7.21 8.92 27.61
N GLN A 75 7.92 8.86 28.74
CA GLN A 75 7.34 9.01 30.07
C GLN A 75 7.48 10.44 30.62
N GLU A 76 8.41 11.22 30.06
CA GLU A 76 8.64 12.63 30.41
C GLU A 76 7.88 13.53 29.43
N VAL A 77 7.18 14.54 29.96
CA VAL A 77 6.32 15.44 29.17
C VAL A 77 7.14 16.24 28.16
N GLU A 78 8.32 16.71 28.56
CA GLU A 78 9.22 17.51 27.72
C GLU A 78 9.73 16.69 26.54
N LYS A 79 10.16 15.44 26.78
CA LYS A 79 10.62 14.51 25.73
C LYS A 79 9.48 14.06 24.83
N GLN A 80 8.29 13.84 25.39
CA GLN A 80 7.11 13.51 24.59
C GLN A 80 6.78 14.66 23.62
N ALA A 81 6.81 15.92 24.09
CA ALA A 81 6.58 17.07 23.22
C ALA A 81 7.66 17.20 22.13
N GLU A 82 8.93 16.93 22.46
CA GLU A 82 10.02 16.91 21.48
C GLU A 82 9.83 15.83 20.41
N TYR A 83 9.58 14.58 20.80
CA TYR A 83 9.34 13.48 19.87
C TYR A 83 8.06 13.67 19.07
N GLY A 84 7.04 14.31 19.65
CA GLY A 84 5.81 14.68 18.94
C GLY A 84 6.10 15.63 17.78
N ARG A 85 6.92 16.66 18.00
CA ARG A 85 7.34 17.58 16.93
C ARG A 85 8.16 16.88 15.84
N GLU A 86 9.05 15.97 16.23
CA GLU A 86 9.83 15.21 15.25
C GLU A 86 8.94 14.26 14.44
N PHE A 87 8.01 13.55 15.07
CA PHE A 87 7.03 12.71 14.39
C PHE A 87 6.16 13.53 13.42
N GLU A 88 5.63 14.66 13.87
CA GLU A 88 4.85 15.59 13.04
C GLU A 88 5.64 16.05 11.81
N LYS A 89 6.92 16.40 11.97
CA LYS A 89 7.80 16.78 10.87
C LYS A 89 7.94 15.69 9.81
N GLN A 90 8.14 14.44 10.23
CA GLN A 90 8.25 13.30 9.30
C GLN A 90 6.93 13.03 8.58
N VAL A 91 5.79 13.16 9.29
CA VAL A 91 4.46 13.05 8.68
C VAL A 91 4.23 14.17 7.67
N ASN A 92 4.60 15.41 7.97
CA ASN A 92 4.46 16.54 7.05
C ASN A 92 5.31 16.35 5.78
N THR A 93 6.52 15.81 5.92
CA THR A 93 7.38 15.46 4.76
C THR A 93 6.69 14.43 3.86
N LEU A 94 6.00 13.45 4.45
CA LEU A 94 5.20 12.49 3.68
C LEU A 94 4.01 13.20 3.00
N LEU A 95 3.27 14.06 3.71
CA LEU A 95 2.11 14.75 3.15
C LEU A 95 2.47 15.70 1.99
N GLU A 96 3.60 16.39 2.07
CA GLU A 96 4.10 17.26 0.99
C GLU A 96 4.41 16.48 -0.30
N ALA A 97 4.80 15.22 -0.17
CA ALA A 97 5.09 14.34 -1.29
C ALA A 97 3.88 13.55 -1.81
N ALA A 98 2.75 13.61 -1.10
CA ALA A 98 1.53 12.91 -1.47
C ALA A 98 0.86 13.58 -2.68
N ASP A 99 0.09 12.79 -3.45
CA ASP A 99 -0.65 13.34 -4.59
C ASP A 99 -1.73 14.34 -4.11
N PRO A 100 -1.72 15.60 -4.57
CA PRO A 100 -2.64 16.65 -4.10
C PRO A 100 -4.10 16.46 -4.56
N LYS A 101 -4.36 15.53 -5.49
CA LYS A 101 -5.68 15.27 -6.08
C LYS A 101 -6.20 13.85 -5.82
N GLY A 102 -5.37 12.95 -5.30
CA GLY A 102 -5.68 11.53 -5.16
C GLY A 102 -6.17 11.13 -3.76
N PRO A 103 -6.95 10.04 -3.64
CA PRO A 103 -7.38 9.51 -2.34
C PRO A 103 -6.27 8.73 -1.59
N PHE A 104 -5.10 8.51 -2.22
CA PHE A 104 -3.99 7.72 -1.68
C PHE A 104 -2.64 8.42 -1.91
N PHE A 105 -1.64 8.05 -1.10
CA PHE A 105 -0.29 8.67 -1.06
C PHE A 105 0.39 8.77 -2.43
N ALA A 106 0.57 7.64 -3.10
CA ALA A 106 0.96 7.60 -4.50
C ALA A 106 -0.31 7.31 -5.30
N ARG A 107 -0.51 8.02 -6.40
CA ARG A 107 -1.58 7.69 -7.34
C ARG A 107 -1.33 6.27 -7.89
N ILE A 108 -1.90 5.26 -7.24
CA ILE A 108 -1.96 3.88 -7.75
C ILE A 108 -3.00 3.89 -8.88
N ASP A 109 -2.63 4.52 -9.99
CA ASP A 109 -3.43 4.54 -11.20
C ASP A 109 -3.09 3.29 -12.01
N GLN A 110 -3.89 2.24 -11.83
CA GLN A 110 -4.23 1.36 -12.95
C GLN A 110 -5.67 0.82 -12.86
N THR A 111 -6.23 0.64 -11.66
CA THR A 111 -7.54 0.00 -11.52
C THR A 111 -8.69 1.00 -11.38
N LEU A 112 -8.54 2.05 -10.57
CA LEU A 112 -9.63 2.99 -10.28
C LEU A 112 -9.87 4.01 -11.40
N ALA A 113 -8.84 4.53 -12.09
CA ALA A 113 -9.09 5.43 -13.23
C ALA A 113 -9.77 4.70 -14.41
N LYS A 114 -9.59 3.38 -14.52
CA LYS A 114 -10.33 2.55 -15.48
C LYS A 114 -11.81 2.48 -15.10
N TRP A 115 -12.13 2.33 -13.82
CA TRP A 115 -13.51 2.37 -13.31
C TRP A 115 -14.15 3.76 -13.43
N GLN A 116 -13.41 4.84 -13.14
CA GLN A 116 -13.91 6.20 -13.30
C GLN A 116 -14.14 6.57 -14.77
N ARG A 117 -13.25 6.15 -15.68
CA ARG A 117 -13.50 6.30 -17.13
C ARG A 117 -14.69 5.47 -17.60
N LEU A 118 -14.92 4.28 -17.03
CA LEU A 118 -16.08 3.45 -17.33
C LEU A 118 -17.38 4.03 -16.74
N SER A 119 -17.34 4.62 -15.55
CA SER A 119 -18.52 5.26 -14.94
C SER A 119 -18.91 6.53 -15.67
N THR A 120 -17.94 7.40 -15.99
CA THR A 120 -18.20 8.61 -16.79
C THR A 120 -18.71 8.24 -18.19
N ARG A 121 -18.20 7.16 -18.80
CA ARG A 121 -18.69 6.67 -20.10
C ARG A 121 -20.07 6.01 -20.03
N ALA A 122 -20.41 5.36 -18.91
CA ALA A 122 -21.73 4.81 -18.67
C ALA A 122 -22.78 5.91 -18.44
N GLU A 123 -22.42 6.98 -17.72
CA GLU A 123 -23.24 8.18 -17.53
C GLU A 123 -23.45 8.92 -18.85
N ASP A 124 -22.41 9.08 -19.67
CA ASP A 124 -22.50 9.70 -21.00
C ASP A 124 -23.39 8.88 -21.96
N CYS A 125 -23.40 7.53 -21.82
CA CYS A 125 -24.30 6.64 -22.56
C CYS A 125 -25.76 6.66 -22.05
N LEU A 126 -25.98 7.00 -20.77
CA LEU A 126 -27.32 7.19 -20.20
C LEU A 126 -27.92 8.53 -20.63
N GLU A 127 -27.10 9.58 -20.74
CA GLU A 127 -27.56 10.91 -21.18
C GLU A 127 -27.72 11.02 -22.70
N LYS A 128 -26.82 10.42 -23.50
CA LYS A 128 -26.83 10.54 -24.97
C LYS A 128 -27.51 9.37 -25.69
N GLY A 129 -27.93 8.34 -24.95
CA GLY A 129 -28.45 7.09 -25.51
C GLY A 129 -27.36 6.24 -26.18
N LEU A 130 -27.48 4.92 -26.05
CA LEU A 130 -26.52 3.96 -26.61
C LEU A 130 -26.42 4.07 -28.15
N PRO A 131 -25.24 4.25 -28.74
CA PRO A 131 -25.08 4.15 -30.19
C PRO A 131 -25.23 2.68 -30.61
N GLY A 132 -26.34 2.39 -31.29
CA GLY A 132 -26.58 1.08 -31.93
C GLY A 132 -27.26 0.05 -31.03
N ARG A 133 -28.53 0.28 -30.64
CA ARG A 133 -29.40 -0.86 -30.31
C ARG A 133 -29.71 -1.61 -31.61
N LEU A 134 -29.14 -2.80 -31.78
CA LEU A 134 -29.66 -3.79 -32.73
C LEU A 134 -31.10 -4.11 -32.31
N ASN A 135 -32.05 -3.89 -33.22
CA ASN A 135 -33.46 -4.12 -32.98
C ASN A 135 -33.76 -5.63 -33.02
N LEU A 136 -33.80 -6.29 -31.86
CA LEU A 136 -34.12 -7.72 -31.71
C LEU A 136 -35.62 -8.05 -31.91
N LYS A 137 -36.30 -7.38 -32.85
CA LYS A 137 -37.69 -7.69 -33.20
C LYS A 137 -37.89 -8.28 -34.60
N ASN A 138 -36.82 -8.48 -35.38
CA ASN A 138 -36.90 -9.16 -36.69
C ASN A 138 -35.74 -10.16 -36.88
N ALA A 139 -35.67 -11.20 -36.05
CA ALA A 139 -34.89 -12.41 -36.31
C ALA A 139 -35.70 -13.63 -35.88
#